data_AF-A0A257IQQ2-F1
#
_entry.id   AF-A0A257IQQ2-F1
#
_cell.length_a   1.000
_cell.length_b   1.000
_cell.length_c   1.000
_cell.angle_alpha   90.00
_cell.angle_beta   90.00
_cell.angle_gamma   90.00
#
_symmetry.space_group_name_H-M   'P 1'
#
loop_
_entity.id
_entity.type
_entity.pdbx_description
1 polymer ?
#
loop_
_entity_poly.entity_id
_entity_poly.type
_entity_poly.pdbx_seq_one_letter_code
_entity_poly.pdbx_strand_id
1 'polypeptide(L)'
;MNFSCKKKKADPSAQNAKCPLLSMDGPTGNIRNYEWVGSKLVRVFSRDSIPTVVVFRYNNKNLAESMEITTENSAEKYLVKFVYGTDNIISKSNVSINGIQFMTNEFVYNENNKLSSIKTTVELFGRKVSGKTRLEYKNENVSKVYSSINDELETLSFTGEKYDTKKQFYPEVYKTAALGFVGIANNFFSYFGENNMISGKVYNDKGKVDQETQIDYLYNNSGLPIQSETVSVRNGKKSVEVCSYSFDCK
;
A
#
# COMPACT_ATOMS: atom_id res chain seq x y z
N MET A 1 -31.45 31.26 1.77
CA MET A 1 -31.52 29.79 1.71
C MET A 1 -30.36 29.23 2.54
N ASN A 2 -30.65 28.70 3.73
CA ASN A 2 -29.63 28.15 4.63
C ASN A 2 -29.42 26.66 4.33
N PHE A 3 -28.27 26.30 3.77
CA PHE A 3 -27.86 24.90 3.64
C PHE A 3 -27.32 24.40 4.99
N SER A 4 -28.16 23.66 5.72
CA SER A 4 -27.76 22.94 6.92
C SER A 4 -27.12 21.60 6.52
N CYS A 5 -25.80 21.48 6.72
CA CYS A 5 -25.08 20.20 6.69
C CYS A 5 -25.50 19.33 7.88
N LYS A 6 -26.65 18.65 7.80
CA LYS A 6 -26.94 17.54 8.70
C LYS A 6 -26.02 16.37 8.34
N LYS A 7 -25.07 16.05 9.23
CA LYS A 7 -24.33 14.77 9.22
C LYS A 7 -25.34 13.64 9.01
N LYS A 8 -25.29 12.96 7.87
CA LYS A 8 -26.12 11.76 7.64
C LYS A 8 -25.75 10.76 8.74
N LYS A 9 -26.75 10.38 9.55
CA LYS A 9 -26.61 9.30 10.54
C LYS A 9 -26.14 8.05 9.80
N ALA A 10 -25.13 7.38 10.35
CA ALA A 10 -24.57 6.17 9.80
C ALA A 10 -25.65 5.08 9.67
N ASP A 11 -25.65 4.41 8.52
CA ASP A 11 -26.54 3.29 8.21
C ASP A 11 -26.31 2.13 9.20
N PRO A 12 -27.35 1.57 9.85
CA PRO A 12 -27.20 0.54 10.88
C PRO A 12 -26.79 -0.85 10.37
N SER A 13 -26.61 -1.03 9.06
CA SER A 13 -26.33 -2.34 8.44
C SER A 13 -24.86 -2.78 8.44
N ALA A 14 -23.95 -2.04 9.09
CA ALA A 14 -22.51 -2.35 9.15
C ALA A 14 -22.12 -3.30 10.32
N GLN A 15 -22.90 -4.34 10.60
CA GLN A 15 -22.72 -5.21 11.77
C GLN A 15 -21.64 -6.33 11.65
N ASN A 16 -20.65 -6.18 10.78
CA ASN A 16 -19.46 -7.05 10.78
C ASN A 16 -18.17 -6.30 10.38
N ALA A 17 -18.13 -4.99 10.61
CA ALA A 17 -17.02 -4.17 10.17
C ALA A 17 -15.83 -4.29 11.15
N LYS A 18 -14.70 -4.78 10.65
CA LYS A 18 -13.37 -4.39 11.16
C LYS A 18 -13.41 -2.88 11.42
N CYS A 19 -12.96 -2.43 12.59
CA CYS A 19 -12.95 -0.99 12.92
C CYS A 19 -12.21 -0.23 11.81
N PRO A 20 -12.91 0.62 11.02
CA PRO A 20 -12.27 1.35 9.94
C PRO A 20 -11.25 2.35 10.47
N LEU A 21 -10.05 2.37 9.91
CA LEU A 21 -9.06 3.41 10.16
C LEU A 21 -9.59 4.73 9.60
N LEU A 22 -9.69 5.76 10.43
CA LEU A 22 -10.21 7.09 10.09
C LEU A 22 -9.08 8.08 9.79
N SER A 23 -8.03 8.07 10.60
CA SER A 23 -6.89 8.96 10.42
C SER A 23 -5.58 8.36 10.91
N MET A 24 -4.50 8.84 10.30
CA MET A 24 -3.13 8.74 10.78
C MET A 24 -2.59 10.15 10.92
N ASP A 25 -2.15 10.51 12.12
CA ASP A 25 -1.74 11.87 12.44
C ASP A 25 -0.32 11.87 13.02
N GLY A 26 0.64 12.33 12.23
CA GLY A 26 2.02 12.53 12.65
C GLY A 26 2.33 14.01 12.92
N PRO A 27 2.83 14.41 14.12
CA PRO A 27 3.15 15.82 14.45
C PRO A 27 4.11 16.49 13.48
N THR A 28 4.98 15.71 12.86
CA THR A 28 5.99 16.12 11.86
C THR A 28 6.01 15.16 10.66
N GLY A 29 4.97 14.34 10.50
CA GLY A 29 4.99 13.12 9.68
C GLY A 29 3.78 12.97 8.77
N ASN A 30 3.37 11.73 8.52
CA ASN A 30 2.26 11.43 7.64
C ASN A 30 0.94 11.91 8.25
N ILE A 31 0.17 12.71 7.50
CA ILE A 31 -1.19 13.11 7.88
C ILE A 31 -2.13 12.54 6.84
N ARG A 32 -2.85 11.49 7.19
CA ARG A 32 -3.76 10.79 6.27
C ARG A 32 -5.15 10.69 6.84
N ASN A 33 -6.14 11.08 6.04
CA ASN A 33 -7.55 10.91 6.37
C ASN A 33 -8.19 9.91 5.43
N TYR A 34 -9.02 9.04 5.98
CA TYR A 34 -9.64 7.92 5.28
C TYR A 34 -11.15 8.11 5.22
N GLU A 35 -11.68 8.18 4.02
CA GLU A 35 -13.11 8.36 3.78
C GLU A 35 -13.75 7.04 3.37
N TRP A 36 -14.82 6.66 4.07
CA TRP A 36 -15.51 5.39 3.91
C TRP A 36 -16.97 5.60 3.50
N VAL A 37 -17.48 4.72 2.65
CA VAL A 37 -18.91 4.57 2.35
C VAL A 37 -19.31 3.13 2.67
N GLY A 38 -20.07 2.95 3.76
CA GLY A 38 -20.27 1.63 4.35
C GLY A 38 -18.91 1.04 4.79
N SER A 39 -18.60 -0.18 4.35
CA SER A 39 -17.32 -0.85 4.61
C SER A 39 -16.24 -0.60 3.54
N LYS A 40 -16.48 0.32 2.58
CA LYS A 40 -15.56 0.56 1.47
C LYS A 40 -14.79 1.85 1.65
N LEU A 41 -13.46 1.76 1.60
CA LEU A 41 -12.60 2.94 1.54
C LEU A 41 -12.74 3.55 0.14
N VAL A 42 -13.24 4.78 0.06
CA VAL A 42 -13.45 5.46 -1.23
C VAL A 42 -12.38 6.50 -1.51
N ARG A 43 -11.75 7.06 -0.47
CA ARG A 43 -10.75 8.10 -0.64
C ARG A 43 -9.74 8.14 0.51
N VAL A 44 -8.50 8.46 0.19
CA VAL A 44 -7.45 8.79 1.14
C VAL A 44 -6.92 10.18 0.80
N PHE A 45 -6.85 11.05 1.80
CA PHE A 45 -6.22 12.37 1.69
C PHE A 45 -4.91 12.35 2.47
N SER A 46 -3.78 12.40 1.78
CA SER A 46 -2.47 12.58 2.38
C SER A 46 -2.07 14.04 2.33
N ARG A 47 -1.68 14.61 3.47
CA ARG A 47 -1.13 15.97 3.62
C ARG A 47 0.35 15.91 3.98
N ASP A 48 1.03 14.94 3.38
CA ASP A 48 2.47 14.73 3.52
C ASP A 48 3.21 15.85 2.74
N SER A 49 4.53 15.76 2.59
CA SER A 49 5.34 16.79 1.88
C SER A 49 4.87 17.09 0.45
N ILE A 50 4.26 16.11 -0.21
CA ILE A 50 3.51 16.27 -1.47
C ILE A 50 2.09 15.82 -1.20
N PRO A 51 1.15 16.75 -0.95
CA PRO A 51 -0.23 16.39 -0.68
C PRO A 51 -0.82 15.61 -1.86
N THR A 52 -1.51 14.52 -1.54
CA THR A 52 -1.97 13.55 -2.52
C THR A 52 -3.38 13.09 -2.16
N VAL A 53 -4.25 12.97 -3.14
CA VAL A 53 -5.57 12.34 -3.00
C VAL A 53 -5.60 11.06 -3.80
N VAL A 54 -5.93 9.96 -3.13
CA VAL A 54 -6.16 8.65 -3.73
C VAL A 54 -7.66 8.36 -3.70
N VAL A 55 -8.25 8.02 -4.84
CA VAL A 55 -9.68 7.68 -4.97
C VAL A 55 -9.83 6.26 -5.48
N PHE A 56 -10.61 5.44 -4.77
CA PHE A 56 -10.93 4.08 -5.18
C PHE A 56 -12.32 4.01 -5.82
N ARG A 57 -12.43 3.27 -6.93
CA ARG A 57 -13.70 2.91 -7.56
C ARG A 57 -13.87 1.40 -7.51
N TYR A 58 -15.11 0.95 -7.36
CA TYR A 58 -15.46 -0.45 -7.21
C TYR A 58 -16.43 -0.88 -8.30
N ASN A 59 -16.27 -2.10 -8.81
CA ASN A 59 -17.19 -2.68 -9.78
C ASN A 59 -18.49 -3.20 -9.13
N ASN A 60 -19.38 -3.78 -9.93
CA ASN A 60 -20.64 -4.38 -9.49
C ASN A 60 -20.48 -5.59 -8.55
N LYS A 61 -19.31 -6.22 -8.52
CA LYS A 61 -18.94 -7.29 -7.58
C LYS A 61 -18.35 -6.77 -6.27
N ASN A 62 -18.35 -5.45 -6.05
CA ASN A 62 -17.74 -4.79 -4.90
C ASN A 62 -16.21 -4.95 -4.82
N LEU A 63 -15.55 -5.23 -5.93
CA LEU A 63 -14.08 -5.33 -6.02
C LEU A 63 -13.50 -4.01 -6.50
N ALA A 64 -12.32 -3.62 -5.99
CA ALA A 64 -11.65 -2.39 -6.39
C ALA A 64 -11.23 -2.46 -7.87
N GLU A 65 -11.91 -1.71 -8.72
CA GLU A 65 -11.70 -1.70 -10.17
C GLU A 65 -10.58 -0.74 -10.57
N SER A 66 -10.50 0.41 -9.89
CA SER A 66 -9.49 1.41 -10.18
C SER A 66 -9.10 2.25 -8.97
N MET A 67 -7.92 2.83 -9.08
CA MET A 67 -7.34 3.78 -8.14
C MET A 67 -6.81 4.98 -8.93
N GLU A 68 -7.35 6.17 -8.65
CA GLU A 68 -6.87 7.44 -9.20
C GLU A 68 -6.03 8.15 -8.14
N ILE A 69 -4.85 8.63 -8.52
CA ILE A 69 -3.95 9.38 -7.65
C ILE A 69 -3.74 10.74 -8.28
N THR A 70 -3.94 11.78 -7.47
CA THR A 70 -3.74 13.17 -7.85
C THR A 70 -2.87 13.85 -6.81
N THR A 71 -1.86 14.59 -7.24
CA THR A 71 -1.02 15.40 -6.35
C THR A 71 -1.50 16.85 -6.39
N GLU A 72 -1.48 17.51 -5.24
CA GLU A 72 -1.84 18.92 -5.16
C GLU A 72 -0.86 19.74 -6.01
N ASN A 73 -1.41 20.60 -6.88
CA ASN A 73 -0.68 21.40 -7.88
C ASN A 73 -0.13 20.66 -9.11
N SER A 74 -0.48 19.39 -9.33
CA SER A 74 -0.23 18.74 -10.62
C SER A 74 -1.52 18.58 -11.41
N ALA A 75 -1.44 18.85 -12.72
CA ALA A 75 -2.49 18.45 -13.67
C ALA A 75 -2.43 16.95 -13.98
N GLU A 76 -1.34 16.28 -13.60
CA GLU A 76 -1.14 14.87 -13.89
C GLU A 76 -1.99 13.99 -12.98
N LYS A 77 -2.67 13.04 -13.61
CA LYS A 77 -3.45 12.03 -12.93
C LYS A 77 -2.89 10.66 -13.24
N TYR A 78 -2.50 9.93 -12.20
CA TYR A 78 -2.17 8.52 -12.32
C TYR A 78 -3.43 7.70 -12.13
N LEU A 79 -3.72 6.83 -13.09
CA LEU A 79 -4.84 5.90 -13.01
C LEU A 79 -4.30 4.48 -13.07
N VAL A 80 -4.57 3.71 -12.02
CA VAL A 80 -4.35 2.26 -11.96
C VAL A 80 -5.68 1.56 -12.20
N LYS A 81 -5.73 0.65 -13.16
CA LYS A 81 -6.87 -0.25 -13.38
C LYS A 81 -6.48 -1.68 -13.03
N PHE A 82 -7.30 -2.35 -12.23
CA PHE A 82 -7.09 -3.74 -11.82
C PHE A 82 -7.91 -4.68 -12.70
N VAL A 83 -7.24 -5.71 -13.23
CA VAL A 83 -7.84 -6.76 -14.03
C VAL A 83 -7.90 -8.03 -13.20
N TYR A 84 -9.10 -8.59 -13.09
CA TYR A 84 -9.38 -9.78 -12.30
C TYR A 84 -9.38 -11.02 -13.19
N GLY A 85 -8.70 -12.07 -12.74
CA GLY A 85 -8.71 -13.40 -13.34
C GLY A 85 -9.78 -14.31 -12.73
N THR A 86 -9.47 -15.60 -12.63
CA THR A 86 -10.31 -16.58 -11.92
C THR A 86 -10.42 -16.23 -10.43
N ASP A 87 -11.52 -16.64 -9.81
CA ASP A 87 -11.77 -16.49 -8.36
C ASP A 87 -11.70 -15.05 -7.82
N ASN A 88 -11.90 -14.05 -8.69
CA ASN A 88 -11.81 -12.63 -8.34
C ASN A 88 -10.44 -12.24 -7.76
N ILE A 89 -9.37 -12.91 -8.18
CA ILE A 89 -7.98 -12.54 -7.88
C ILE A 89 -7.47 -11.57 -8.95
N ILE A 90 -6.73 -10.54 -8.55
CA ILE A 90 -6.14 -9.57 -9.49
C ILE A 90 -5.01 -10.25 -10.24
N SER A 91 -5.16 -10.47 -11.54
CA SER A 91 -4.11 -11.08 -12.38
C SER A 91 -3.18 -10.05 -13.01
N LYS A 92 -3.65 -8.80 -13.16
CA LYS A 92 -2.91 -7.74 -13.83
C LYS A 92 -3.34 -6.35 -13.35
N SER A 93 -2.42 -5.38 -13.40
CA SER A 93 -2.76 -3.96 -13.28
C SER A 93 -2.17 -3.17 -14.45
N ASN A 94 -2.89 -2.16 -14.91
CA ASN A 94 -2.41 -1.21 -15.91
C ASN A 94 -2.34 0.19 -15.30
N VAL A 95 -1.20 0.85 -15.45
CA VAL A 95 -0.96 2.20 -14.93
C VAL A 95 -0.84 3.17 -16.10
N SER A 96 -1.57 4.26 -16.01
CA SER A 96 -1.60 5.33 -17.01
C SER A 96 -1.42 6.69 -16.37
N ILE A 97 -0.83 7.61 -17.13
CA ILE A 97 -0.74 9.03 -16.80
C ILE A 97 -1.42 9.82 -17.91
N ASN A 98 -2.40 10.66 -17.56
CA ASN A 98 -3.18 11.45 -18.53
C ASN A 98 -3.76 10.61 -19.69
N GLY A 99 -4.19 9.38 -19.40
CA GLY A 99 -4.76 8.45 -20.38
C GLY A 99 -3.73 7.63 -21.19
N ILE A 100 -2.44 7.94 -21.09
CA ILE A 100 -1.37 7.19 -21.74
C ILE A 100 -0.93 6.08 -20.80
N GLN A 101 -1.21 4.82 -21.16
CA GLN A 101 -0.70 3.67 -20.42
C GLN A 101 0.81 3.54 -20.63
N PHE A 102 1.56 3.51 -19.54
CA PHE A 102 3.03 3.40 -19.58
C PHE A 102 3.57 2.22 -18.77
N MET A 103 2.77 1.64 -17.88
CA MET A 103 3.20 0.51 -17.06
C MET A 103 2.13 -0.57 -16.98
N THR A 104 2.58 -1.81 -16.97
CA THR A 104 1.77 -3.01 -16.78
C THR A 104 2.44 -3.89 -15.75
N ASN A 105 1.67 -4.40 -14.79
CA ASN A 105 2.12 -5.41 -13.83
C ASN A 105 1.30 -6.67 -14.02
N GLU A 106 1.96 -7.81 -14.21
CA GLU A 106 1.34 -9.14 -14.30
C GLU A 106 1.69 -9.93 -13.04
N PHE A 107 0.68 -10.52 -12.39
CA PHE A 107 0.81 -11.12 -11.07
C PHE A 107 0.70 -12.65 -11.15
N VAL A 108 1.64 -13.33 -10.50
CA VAL A 108 1.65 -14.78 -10.35
C VAL A 108 1.50 -15.10 -8.87
N TYR A 109 0.60 -16.05 -8.58
CA TYR A 109 0.34 -16.52 -7.23
C TYR A 109 0.84 -17.96 -7.07
N ASN A 110 1.24 -18.34 -5.86
CA ASN A 110 1.56 -19.73 -5.53
C ASN A 110 0.30 -20.54 -5.19
N GLU A 111 0.48 -21.82 -4.90
CA GLU A 111 -0.58 -22.76 -4.50
C GLU A 111 -1.40 -22.32 -3.27
N ASN A 112 -0.85 -21.46 -2.41
CA ASN A 112 -1.52 -20.89 -1.23
C ASN A 112 -2.17 -19.53 -1.51
N ASN A 113 -2.38 -19.18 -2.79
CA ASN A 113 -2.92 -17.88 -3.23
C ASN A 113 -2.11 -16.66 -2.76
N LYS A 114 -0.82 -16.82 -2.49
CA LYS A 114 0.08 -15.69 -2.17
C LYS A 114 0.81 -15.21 -3.41
N LEU A 115 0.94 -13.90 -3.54
CA LEU A 115 1.68 -13.27 -4.63
C LEU A 115 3.14 -13.73 -4.60
N SER A 116 3.57 -14.49 -5.59
CA SER A 116 4.90 -15.10 -5.66
C SER A 116 5.83 -14.37 -6.61
N SER A 117 5.30 -13.84 -7.70
CA SER A 117 6.08 -13.07 -8.67
C SER A 117 5.25 -11.99 -9.36
N ILE A 118 5.93 -10.94 -9.78
CA ILE A 118 5.38 -9.81 -10.49
C ILE A 118 6.28 -9.56 -11.69
N LYS A 119 5.70 -9.48 -12.88
CA LYS A 119 6.38 -8.98 -14.07
C LYS A 119 5.90 -7.58 -14.35
N THR A 120 6.80 -6.62 -14.23
CA THR A 120 6.51 -5.21 -14.51
C THR A 120 7.10 -4.86 -15.87
N THR A 121 6.29 -4.27 -16.74
CA THR A 121 6.73 -3.74 -18.03
C THR A 121 6.43 -2.26 -18.05
N VAL A 122 7.46 -1.46 -18.31
CA VAL A 122 7.35 -0.01 -18.52
C VAL A 122 7.67 0.31 -19.97
N GLU A 123 6.78 1.03 -20.63
CA GLU A 123 6.95 1.47 -22.01
C GLU A 123 6.73 2.99 -22.09
N LEU A 124 7.80 3.71 -22.45
CA LEU A 124 7.80 5.16 -22.58
C LEU A 124 8.60 5.56 -23.82
N PHE A 125 8.02 6.43 -24.66
CA PHE A 125 8.67 6.96 -25.85
C PHE A 125 9.26 5.88 -26.78
N GLY A 126 8.54 4.75 -26.94
CA GLY A 126 8.97 3.62 -27.77
C GLY A 126 10.08 2.76 -27.17
N ARG A 127 10.54 3.06 -25.94
CA ARG A 127 11.48 2.22 -25.18
C ARG A 127 10.72 1.36 -24.20
N LYS A 128 11.06 0.08 -24.16
CA LYS A 128 10.47 -0.91 -23.26
C LYS A 128 11.52 -1.44 -22.30
N VAL A 129 11.21 -1.39 -21.01
CA VAL A 129 11.99 -2.00 -19.93
C VAL A 129 11.09 -2.99 -19.23
N SER A 130 11.62 -4.17 -18.92
CA SER A 130 10.90 -5.17 -18.13
C SER A 130 11.66 -5.50 -16.87
N GLY A 131 10.97 -5.62 -15.75
CA GLY A 131 11.51 -6.07 -14.50
C GLY A 131 10.73 -7.27 -13.97
N LYS A 132 11.41 -8.10 -13.19
CA LYS A 132 10.80 -9.21 -12.47
C LYS A 132 11.03 -9.00 -10.99
N THR A 133 9.96 -9.15 -10.21
CA THR A 133 10.01 -9.19 -8.76
C THR A 133 9.55 -10.56 -8.30
N ARG A 134 10.24 -11.12 -7.30
CA ARG A 134 9.91 -12.39 -6.67
C ARG A 134 9.82 -12.19 -5.17
N LEU A 135 8.79 -12.75 -4.55
CA LEU A 135 8.51 -12.61 -3.13
C LEU A 135 8.64 -13.97 -2.44
N GLU A 136 9.31 -13.98 -1.30
CA GLU A 136 9.36 -15.11 -0.38
C GLU A 136 8.62 -14.78 0.90
N TYR A 137 8.03 -15.80 1.52
CA TYR A 137 7.25 -15.66 2.75
C TYR A 137 7.82 -16.55 3.85
N LYS A 138 7.71 -16.08 5.09
CA LYS A 138 7.93 -16.85 6.30
C LYS A 138 6.79 -16.55 7.27
N ASN A 139 6.09 -17.58 7.75
CA ASN A 139 4.95 -17.45 8.67
C ASN A 139 3.92 -16.42 8.16
N GLU A 140 3.39 -16.61 6.94
CA GLU A 140 2.40 -15.69 6.31
C GLU A 140 2.88 -14.25 6.02
N ASN A 141 4.13 -13.90 6.33
CA ASN A 141 4.67 -12.56 6.14
C ASN A 141 5.78 -12.54 5.09
N VAL A 142 5.90 -11.45 4.33
CA VAL A 142 6.97 -11.29 3.32
C VAL A 142 8.32 -11.25 4.01
N SER A 143 9.17 -12.24 3.74
CA SER A 143 10.50 -12.34 4.33
C SER A 143 11.56 -11.70 3.45
N LYS A 144 11.51 -11.93 2.13
CA LYS A 144 12.46 -11.39 1.17
C LYS A 144 11.78 -11.04 -0.13
N VAL A 145 12.34 -10.03 -0.80
CA VAL A 145 11.95 -9.65 -2.15
C VAL A 145 13.20 -9.52 -2.98
N TYR A 146 13.17 -10.15 -4.14
CA TYR A 146 14.22 -10.10 -5.14
C TYR A 146 13.69 -9.38 -6.38
N SER A 147 14.53 -8.55 -6.98
CA SER A 147 14.18 -7.79 -8.19
C SER A 147 15.29 -7.91 -9.24
N SER A 148 14.90 -7.99 -10.50
CA SER A 148 15.79 -7.87 -11.66
C SER A 148 15.17 -6.95 -12.72
N ILE A 149 16.02 -6.35 -13.57
CA ILE A 149 15.64 -5.51 -14.70
C ILE A 149 16.31 -6.08 -15.95
N ASN A 150 15.59 -6.17 -17.06
CA ASN A 150 16.07 -6.64 -18.37
C ASN A 150 16.88 -7.95 -18.30
N ASP A 151 16.39 -8.91 -17.52
CA ASP A 151 17.00 -10.23 -17.32
C ASP A 151 18.41 -10.20 -16.70
N GLU A 152 18.79 -9.10 -16.07
CA GLU A 152 19.96 -9.03 -15.19
C GLU A 152 19.80 -9.95 -13.96
N LEU A 153 20.90 -10.16 -13.24
CA LEU A 153 20.92 -10.98 -12.04
C LEU A 153 19.89 -10.45 -11.01
N GLU A 154 19.10 -11.36 -10.43
CA GLU A 154 18.21 -11.00 -9.32
C GLU A 154 19.01 -10.47 -8.13
N THR A 155 18.64 -9.28 -7.65
CA THR A 155 19.22 -8.65 -6.47
C THR A 155 18.20 -8.62 -5.34
N LEU A 156 18.65 -8.79 -4.10
CA LEU A 156 17.79 -8.62 -2.94
C LEU A 156 17.42 -7.13 -2.83
N SER A 157 16.13 -6.81 -2.80
CA SER A 157 15.63 -5.42 -2.75
C SER A 157 14.96 -5.08 -1.42
N PHE A 158 14.41 -6.09 -0.72
CA PHE A 158 13.79 -5.92 0.59
C PHE A 158 13.90 -7.18 1.45
N THR A 159 14.03 -6.99 2.77
CA THR A 159 13.88 -8.04 3.78
C THR A 159 12.91 -7.57 4.87
N GLY A 160 11.87 -8.36 5.14
CA GLY A 160 11.03 -8.22 6.32
C GLY A 160 11.59 -9.08 7.45
N GLU A 161 12.32 -8.49 8.38
CA GLU A 161 13.09 -9.22 9.39
C GLU A 161 12.21 -9.69 10.55
N LYS A 162 11.34 -8.82 11.05
CA LYS A 162 10.44 -9.09 12.16
C LYS A 162 9.06 -8.52 11.93
N TYR A 163 8.07 -9.29 12.37
CA TYR A 163 6.67 -8.94 12.39
C TYR A 163 6.14 -9.22 13.78
N ASP A 164 5.13 -8.47 14.22
CA ASP A 164 4.43 -8.78 15.46
C ASP A 164 3.38 -9.89 15.25
N THR A 165 2.54 -10.09 16.27
CA THR A 165 1.44 -11.06 16.26
C THR A 165 0.09 -10.45 15.91
N LYS A 166 0.05 -9.15 15.58
CA LYS A 166 -1.18 -8.42 15.28
C LYS A 166 -1.34 -8.32 13.76
N LYS A 167 -2.55 -8.60 13.29
CA LYS A 167 -2.88 -8.44 11.87
C LYS A 167 -2.65 -7.01 11.40
N GLN A 168 -2.39 -6.84 10.12
CA GLN A 168 -2.24 -5.51 9.54
C GLN A 168 -3.48 -4.65 9.78
N PHE A 169 -3.24 -3.46 10.32
CA PHE A 169 -4.30 -2.49 10.64
C PHE A 169 -4.74 -1.66 9.44
N TYR A 170 -3.96 -1.66 8.35
CA TYR A 170 -4.32 -0.95 7.13
C TYR A 170 -5.57 -1.57 6.48
N PRO A 171 -6.40 -0.75 5.81
CA PRO A 171 -7.53 -1.23 5.03
C PRO A 171 -7.11 -2.33 4.04
N GLU A 172 -7.92 -3.37 3.86
CA GLU A 172 -7.57 -4.47 2.94
C GLU A 172 -7.29 -4.00 1.51
N VAL A 173 -7.98 -2.95 1.06
CA VAL A 173 -7.76 -2.34 -0.26
C VAL A 173 -6.35 -1.75 -0.42
N TYR A 174 -5.59 -1.53 0.65
CA TYR A 174 -4.17 -1.14 0.54
C TYR A 174 -3.32 -2.25 -0.07
N LYS A 175 -3.67 -3.53 0.14
CA LYS A 175 -3.01 -4.63 -0.56
C LYS A 175 -3.24 -4.53 -2.06
N THR A 176 -4.46 -4.18 -2.47
CA THR A 176 -4.78 -3.89 -3.87
C THR A 176 -4.05 -2.65 -4.38
N ALA A 177 -4.00 -1.57 -3.59
CA ALA A 177 -3.27 -0.35 -3.96
C ALA A 177 -1.77 -0.64 -4.20
N ALA A 178 -1.14 -1.45 -3.33
CA ALA A 178 0.27 -1.82 -3.45
C ALA A 178 0.60 -2.53 -4.77
N LEU A 179 -0.34 -3.28 -5.35
CA LEU A 179 -0.19 -3.90 -6.68
C LEU A 179 -0.03 -2.87 -7.81
N GLY A 180 -0.54 -1.64 -7.62
CA GLY A 180 -0.40 -0.55 -8.58
C GLY A 180 0.97 0.16 -8.55
N PHE A 181 1.77 -0.02 -7.50
CA PHE A 181 3.01 0.73 -7.25
C PHE A 181 4.28 -0.14 -7.26
N VAL A 182 4.18 -1.36 -7.74
CA VAL A 182 5.31 -2.29 -7.80
C VAL A 182 6.41 -1.70 -8.68
N GLY A 183 7.63 -1.64 -8.15
CA GLY A 183 8.80 -1.08 -8.85
C GLY A 183 9.02 0.42 -8.66
N ILE A 184 8.12 1.15 -7.97
CA ILE A 184 8.29 2.58 -7.66
C ILE A 184 8.73 2.77 -6.20
N ALA A 185 8.28 1.91 -5.28
CA ALA A 185 8.64 2.01 -3.86
C ALA A 185 8.73 0.62 -3.19
N ASN A 186 9.91 0.30 -2.68
CA ASN A 186 10.26 -1.05 -2.20
C ASN A 186 9.75 -1.38 -0.79
N ASN A 187 9.20 -0.42 -0.05
CA ASN A 187 8.64 -0.65 1.28
C ASN A 187 7.18 -1.14 1.26
N PHE A 188 6.48 -1.04 0.13
CA PHE A 188 5.09 -1.51 0.01
C PHE A 188 4.95 -3.04 0.08
N PHE A 189 6.05 -3.80 -0.06
CA PHE A 189 5.97 -5.26 -0.03
C PHE A 189 5.55 -5.83 1.33
N SER A 190 5.80 -5.12 2.43
CA SER A 190 5.34 -5.55 3.76
C SER A 190 3.82 -5.65 3.83
N TYR A 191 3.07 -4.86 3.03
CA TYR A 191 1.60 -4.94 2.98
C TYR A 191 1.07 -6.27 2.43
N PHE A 192 1.89 -7.05 1.72
CA PHE A 192 1.49 -8.38 1.27
C PHE A 192 1.56 -9.44 2.40
N GLY A 193 2.12 -9.11 3.57
CA GLY A 193 2.11 -9.96 4.75
C GLY A 193 0.76 -9.98 5.50
N GLU A 194 0.67 -10.84 6.53
CA GLU A 194 -0.50 -10.92 7.41
C GLU A 194 -0.44 -9.91 8.56
N ASN A 195 0.76 -9.72 9.14
CA ASN A 195 0.97 -8.98 10.38
C ASN A 195 1.67 -7.64 10.15
N ASN A 196 1.70 -6.80 11.19
CA ASN A 196 2.44 -5.54 11.16
C ASN A 196 3.95 -5.80 11.20
N MET A 197 4.69 -5.16 10.31
CA MET A 197 6.15 -5.22 10.29
C MET A 197 6.71 -4.40 11.46
N ILE A 198 7.60 -4.99 12.25
CA ILE A 198 8.38 -4.30 13.31
C ILE A 198 9.76 -3.91 12.78
N SER A 199 10.39 -4.73 11.95
CA SER A 199 11.69 -4.36 11.37
C SER A 199 11.90 -4.89 9.96
N GLY A 200 12.58 -4.10 9.14
CA GLY A 200 12.90 -4.46 7.77
C GLY A 200 14.03 -3.62 7.19
N LYS A 201 14.52 -4.09 6.04
CA LYS A 201 15.63 -3.48 5.30
C LYS A 201 15.28 -3.33 3.83
N VAL A 202 15.68 -2.20 3.26
CA VAL A 202 15.66 -1.95 1.81
C VAL A 202 17.10 -1.88 1.32
N TYR A 203 17.35 -2.50 0.18
CA TYR A 203 18.67 -2.58 -0.42
C TYR A 203 18.72 -1.75 -1.71
N ASN A 204 19.88 -1.20 -2.01
CA ASN A 204 20.14 -0.52 -3.28
C ASN A 204 20.51 -1.52 -4.40
N ASP A 205 20.70 -0.98 -5.59
CA ASP A 205 21.16 -1.68 -6.80
C ASP A 205 22.50 -2.45 -6.63
N LYS A 206 23.32 -2.06 -5.66
CA LYS A 206 24.59 -2.73 -5.32
C LYS A 206 24.43 -3.81 -4.25
N GLY A 207 23.21 -4.13 -3.85
CA GLY A 207 22.91 -5.10 -2.79
C GLY A 207 23.34 -4.66 -1.39
N LYS A 208 23.62 -3.36 -1.19
CA LYS A 208 23.91 -2.80 0.13
C LYS A 208 22.64 -2.28 0.78
N VAL A 209 22.56 -2.37 2.10
CA VAL A 209 21.45 -1.79 2.87
C VAL A 209 21.43 -0.27 2.62
N ASP A 210 20.36 0.22 2.03
CA ASP A 210 20.10 1.65 1.81
C ASP A 210 19.30 2.24 2.96
N GLN A 211 18.33 1.49 3.46
CA GLN A 211 17.48 1.89 4.58
C GLN A 211 17.21 0.72 5.53
N GLU A 212 17.32 1.00 6.82
CA GLU A 212 16.79 0.17 7.90
C GLU A 212 15.58 0.85 8.50
N THR A 213 14.59 0.05 8.93
CA THR A 213 13.36 0.56 9.54
C THR A 213 13.04 -0.29 10.76
N GLN A 214 12.73 0.37 11.87
CA GLN A 214 12.21 -0.22 13.10
C GLN A 214 10.92 0.52 13.47
N ILE A 215 9.90 -0.23 13.90
CA ILE A 215 8.59 0.31 14.22
C ILE A 215 8.12 -0.29 15.54
N ASP A 216 7.88 0.57 16.52
CA ASP A 216 7.30 0.20 17.81
C ASP A 216 5.85 0.66 17.85
N TYR A 217 4.93 -0.29 17.99
CA TYR A 217 3.50 -0.02 18.07
C TYR A 217 3.01 -0.07 19.52
N LEU A 218 2.21 0.92 19.89
CA LEU A 218 1.39 0.89 21.09
C LEU A 218 -0.03 0.47 20.70
N TYR A 219 -0.55 -0.55 21.37
CA TYR A 219 -1.87 -1.13 21.10
C TYR A 219 -2.86 -0.81 22.22
N ASN A 220 -4.14 -0.65 21.88
CA ASN A 220 -5.22 -0.66 22.86
C ASN A 220 -5.58 -2.09 23.29
N ASN A 221 -6.49 -2.22 24.26
CA ASN A 221 -6.96 -3.51 24.79
C ASN A 221 -7.64 -4.39 23.73
N SER A 222 -8.17 -3.80 22.66
CA SER A 222 -8.77 -4.51 21.51
C SER A 222 -7.72 -4.99 20.50
N GLY A 223 -6.44 -4.68 20.71
CA GLY A 223 -5.34 -5.05 19.82
C GLY A 223 -5.22 -4.21 18.56
N LEU A 224 -5.84 -3.02 18.51
CA LEU A 224 -5.64 -2.03 17.45
C LEU A 224 -4.52 -1.06 17.85
N PRO A 225 -3.62 -0.69 16.92
CA PRO A 225 -2.57 0.26 17.24
C PRO A 225 -3.19 1.62 17.50
N ILE A 226 -2.74 2.32 18.53
CA ILE A 226 -3.16 3.71 18.83
C ILE A 226 -2.05 4.70 18.51
N GLN A 227 -0.81 4.23 18.53
CA GLN A 227 0.36 5.02 18.18
C GLN A 227 1.47 4.10 17.64
N SER A 228 2.35 4.65 16.82
CA SER A 228 3.62 4.02 16.47
C SER A 228 4.75 5.03 16.54
N GLU A 229 5.95 4.57 16.88
CA GLU A 229 7.20 5.26 16.59
C GLU A 229 7.95 4.48 15.51
N THR A 230 8.31 5.14 14.41
CA THR A 230 9.10 4.59 13.32
C THR A 230 10.47 5.25 13.31
N VAL A 231 11.52 4.45 13.52
CA VAL A 231 12.90 4.86 13.35
C VAL A 231 13.38 4.37 11.99
N SER A 232 13.81 5.29 11.12
CA SER A 232 14.43 4.97 9.84
C SER A 232 15.87 5.46 9.82
N VAL A 233 16.79 4.60 9.36
CA VAL A 233 18.19 4.96 9.13
C VAL A 233 18.45 4.80 7.64
N ARG A 234 18.69 5.91 6.93
CA ARG A 234 19.01 5.92 5.50
C ARG A 234 20.31 6.70 5.27
N ASN A 235 21.29 6.08 4.61
CA ASN A 235 22.60 6.70 4.35
C ASN A 235 23.24 7.32 5.62
N GLY A 236 23.15 6.61 6.75
CA GLY A 236 23.68 7.06 8.05
C GLY A 236 22.88 8.16 8.75
N LYS A 237 21.83 8.72 8.11
CA LYS A 237 20.93 9.69 8.72
C LYS A 237 19.77 8.97 9.39
N LYS A 238 19.59 9.23 10.69
CA LYS A 238 18.45 8.75 11.47
C LYS A 238 17.30 9.76 11.38
N SER A 239 16.10 9.28 11.08
CA SER A 239 14.85 10.01 11.21
C SER A 239 13.91 9.24 12.12
N VAL A 240 13.11 9.97 12.90
CA VAL A 240 12.09 9.40 13.78
C VAL A 240 10.75 10.01 13.39
N GLU A 241 9.75 9.16 13.23
CA GLU A 241 8.38 9.56 12.93
C GLU A 241 7.45 8.95 13.97
N VAL A 242 6.62 9.79 14.60
CA VAL A 242 5.57 9.33 15.50
C VAL A 242 4.24 9.54 14.80
N CYS A 243 3.40 8.50 14.76
CA CYS A 243 2.05 8.55 14.19
C CYS A 243 1.04 8.10 15.24
N SER A 244 -0.08 8.81 15.34
CA SER A 244 -1.26 8.38 16.09
C SER A 244 -2.32 7.84 15.13
N TYR A 245 -3.13 6.88 15.59
CA TYR A 245 -4.15 6.22 14.77
C TYR A 245 -5.54 6.37 15.38
N SER A 246 -6.52 6.70 14.56
CA SER A 246 -7.92 6.78 14.96
C SER A 246 -8.77 5.76 14.21
N PHE A 247 -9.64 5.04 14.92
CA PHE A 247 -10.51 4.00 14.36
C PHE A 247 -11.98 4.22 14.75
N ASP A 248 -12.91 3.90 13.85
CA ASP A 248 -14.35 3.87 14.14
C ASP A 248 -14.77 2.46 14.58
N CYS A 249 -14.49 2.12 15.84
CA CYS A 249 -15.02 0.90 16.45
C CYS A 249 -16.41 1.18 17.02
N LYS A 250 -17.46 0.63 16.40
CA LYS A 250 -18.81 0.62 16.98
C LYS A 250 -19.03 -0.60 17.85
#